data_AF-T0HNV4-F1
#
_entry.id   AF-T0HNV4-F1
#
_cell.length_a   1.000
_cell.length_b   1.000
_cell.length_c   1.000
_cell.angle_alpha   90.00
_cell.angle_beta   90.00
_cell.angle_gamma   90.00
#
_symmetry.space_group_name_H-M   'P 1'
#
loop_
_entity.id
_entity.type
_entity.pdbx_description
1 polymer ?
#
loop_
_entity_poly.entity_id
_entity_poly.type
_entity_poly.pdbx_seq_one_letter_code
_entity_poly.pdbx_strand_id
1 'polypeptide(L)'
;MPFLKRFTVFNVAQCEGLRAGLASDPAPLPDREIVPVAEDVIAASGVDFRIGGDRAFYAPDPDFVQVPPQPAFFEQINYYRTCLHELTHATGHPKRLGRDLKNAFGSKDYAREELVALSGQSAPCLTHH
;
A
#
# COMPACT_ATOMS: atom_id res chain seq x y z
N MET A 1 -14.12 29.15 1.89
CA MET A 1 -14.90 28.10 2.59
C MET A 1 -14.73 26.81 1.82
N PRO A 2 -14.03 25.80 2.35
CA PRO A 2 -14.03 24.47 1.74
C PRO A 2 -15.45 23.88 1.86
N PHE A 3 -15.92 23.22 0.80
CA PHE A 3 -17.23 22.56 0.76
C PHE A 3 -17.09 21.17 0.16
N LEU A 4 -17.81 20.20 0.73
CA LEU A 4 -17.84 18.82 0.27
C LEU A 4 -19.12 18.57 -0.54
N LYS A 5 -18.98 18.08 -1.77
CA LYS A 5 -20.11 17.66 -2.61
C LYS A 5 -20.15 16.15 -2.74
N ARG A 6 -21.35 15.58 -2.61
CA ARG A 6 -21.61 14.16 -2.89
C ARG A 6 -22.15 13.99 -4.30
N PHE A 7 -21.70 12.94 -4.97
CA PHE A 7 -22.24 12.49 -6.24
C PHE A 7 -22.75 11.05 -6.10
N THR A 8 -23.85 10.73 -6.77
CA THR A 8 -24.33 9.36 -6.92
C THR A 8 -23.83 8.84 -8.26
N VAL A 9 -23.09 7.74 -8.24
CA VAL A 9 -22.59 7.05 -9.44
C VAL A 9 -23.13 5.64 -9.47
N PHE A 10 -23.30 5.09 -10.68
CA PHE A 10 -23.77 3.72 -10.91
C PHE A 10 -22.68 2.97 -11.67
N ASN A 11 -22.47 1.70 -11.32
CA ASN A 11 -21.59 0.83 -12.10
C ASN A 11 -22.23 0.59 -13.49
N VAL A 12 -21.43 0.46 -14.54
CA VAL A 12 -21.91 0.21 -15.91
C VAL A 12 -22.84 -1.01 -15.97
N ALA A 13 -22.58 -2.06 -15.19
CA ALA A 13 -23.40 -3.26 -15.12
C ALA A 13 -24.80 -3.04 -14.51
N GLN A 14 -25.05 -1.86 -13.92
CA GLN A 14 -26.33 -1.49 -13.31
C GLN A 14 -27.17 -0.56 -14.22
N CYS A 15 -26.74 -0.33 -15.46
CA CYS A 15 -27.37 0.63 -16.38
C CYS A 15 -27.74 -0.04 -17.71
N GLU A 16 -28.94 0.27 -18.22
CA GLU A 16 -29.45 -0.21 -19.51
C GLU A 16 -29.39 0.90 -20.57
N GLY A 17 -29.42 0.53 -21.86
CA GLY A 17 -29.47 1.48 -22.98
C GLY A 17 -28.20 2.31 -23.20
N LEU A 18 -27.09 1.93 -22.56
CA LEU A 18 -25.81 2.60 -22.68
C LEU A 18 -25.14 2.34 -24.04
N ARG A 19 -24.36 3.31 -24.54
CA ARG A 19 -23.55 3.11 -25.76
C ARG A 19 -22.56 1.96 -25.56
N ALA A 20 -22.36 1.15 -26.60
CA ALA A 20 -21.37 0.07 -26.57
C ALA A 20 -19.94 0.61 -26.33
N GLY A 21 -19.10 -0.18 -25.67
CA GLY A 21 -17.68 0.16 -25.42
C GLY A 21 -17.42 1.13 -24.27
N LEU A 22 -18.38 1.33 -23.35
CA LEU A 22 -18.14 2.13 -22.13
C LEU A 22 -17.32 1.41 -21.06
N ALA A 23 -17.34 0.08 -21.07
CA ALA A 23 -16.50 -0.77 -20.27
C ALA A 23 -16.15 -2.00 -21.11
N SER A 24 -14.90 -2.44 -21.02
CA SER A 24 -14.53 -3.79 -21.44
C SER A 24 -14.96 -4.77 -20.36
N ASP A 25 -15.32 -5.99 -20.74
CA ASP A 25 -15.42 -7.06 -19.75
C ASP A 25 -14.10 -7.12 -18.98
N PRO A 26 -14.14 -7.28 -17.64
CA PRO A 26 -12.92 -7.41 -16.88
C PRO A 26 -12.13 -8.57 -17.45
N ALA A 27 -10.92 -8.28 -17.94
CA ALA A 27 -10.00 -9.32 -18.37
C ALA A 27 -9.85 -10.32 -17.21
N PRO A 28 -9.79 -11.64 -17.49
CA PRO A 28 -9.39 -12.61 -16.47
C PRO A 28 -8.14 -12.08 -15.78
N LEU A 29 -8.13 -12.12 -14.44
CA LEU A 29 -6.95 -11.75 -13.70
C LEU A 29 -5.79 -12.61 -14.23
N PRO A 30 -4.64 -12.01 -14.60
CA PRO A 30 -3.49 -12.81 -14.99
C PRO A 30 -3.10 -13.73 -13.84
N ASP A 31 -2.41 -14.83 -14.15
CA ASP A 31 -1.71 -15.59 -13.12
C ASP A 31 -0.84 -14.61 -12.32
N ARG A 32 -0.83 -14.77 -10.99
CA ARG A 32 -0.29 -13.76 -10.06
C ARG A 32 1.19 -13.46 -10.32
N GLU A 33 1.49 -12.47 -11.16
CA GLU A 33 2.80 -11.85 -11.35
C GLU A 33 3.01 -10.64 -10.40
N ILE A 34 2.35 -10.63 -9.23
CA ILE A 34 2.46 -9.53 -8.25
C ILE A 34 3.90 -9.39 -7.74
N VAL A 35 4.66 -10.49 -7.76
CA VAL A 35 6.01 -10.55 -7.18
C VAL A 35 6.99 -9.61 -7.89
N PRO A 36 7.21 -9.69 -9.22
CA PRO A 36 8.08 -8.74 -9.92
C PRO A 36 7.72 -7.27 -9.68
N VAL A 37 6.43 -6.93 -9.73
CA VAL A 37 5.97 -5.53 -9.52
C VAL A 37 6.25 -5.07 -8.09
N ALA A 38 6.04 -5.92 -7.09
CA ALA A 38 6.33 -5.58 -5.70
C ALA A 38 7.83 -5.38 -5.48
N GLU A 39 8.69 -6.21 -6.08
CA GLU A 39 10.15 -6.04 -6.04
C GLU A 39 10.57 -4.72 -6.70
N ASP A 40 10.01 -4.39 -7.87
CA ASP A 40 10.29 -3.12 -8.56
C ASP A 40 9.87 -1.90 -7.73
N VAL A 41 8.71 -1.97 -7.06
CA VAL A 41 8.24 -0.90 -6.16
C VAL A 41 9.16 -0.76 -4.95
N ILE A 42 9.60 -1.88 -4.35
CA ILE A 42 10.55 -1.85 -3.22
C ILE A 42 11.86 -1.19 -3.66
N ALA A 43 12.42 -1.61 -4.80
CA ALA A 43 13.65 -1.04 -5.35
C ALA A 43 13.51 0.45 -5.72
N ALA A 44 12.40 0.83 -6.35
CA ALA A 44 12.14 2.21 -6.77
C ALA A 44 11.79 3.14 -5.60
N SER A 45 11.43 2.61 -4.43
CA SER A 45 11.05 3.42 -3.26
C SER A 45 12.17 4.35 -2.78
N GLY A 46 13.44 3.99 -3.02
CA GLY A 46 14.60 4.74 -2.56
C GLY A 46 14.77 4.78 -1.03
N VAL A 47 13.97 4.01 -0.29
CA VAL A 47 14.09 3.86 1.17
C VAL A 47 15.19 2.83 1.47
N ASP A 48 15.99 3.05 2.52
CA ASP A 48 16.92 2.04 3.02
C ASP A 48 16.13 0.81 3.49
N PHE A 49 16.18 -0.26 2.70
CA PHE A 49 15.38 -1.46 2.90
C PHE A 49 16.29 -2.63 3.27
N ARG A 50 16.07 -3.21 4.45
CA ARG A 50 16.95 -4.20 5.06
C ARG A 50 16.22 -5.50 5.34
N ILE A 51 16.88 -6.61 5.02
CA ILE A 51 16.37 -7.96 5.27
C ILE A 51 17.18 -8.59 6.40
N GLY A 52 16.49 -9.09 7.43
CA GLY A 52 17.11 -9.67 8.63
C GLY A 52 16.26 -9.51 9.89
N GLY A 53 16.76 -10.03 11.01
CA GLY A 53 16.01 -10.04 12.27
C GLY A 53 14.75 -10.91 12.23
N ASP A 54 13.89 -10.72 13.22
CA ASP A 54 12.68 -11.50 13.47
C ASP A 54 11.39 -10.68 13.41
N ARG A 55 11.49 -9.36 13.18
CA ARG A 55 10.36 -8.43 13.13
C ARG A 55 10.45 -7.47 11.96
N ALA A 56 9.29 -7.10 11.42
CA ALA A 56 9.16 -6.04 10.43
C ALA A 56 8.81 -4.72 11.10
N PHE A 57 9.42 -3.62 10.64
CA PHE A 57 9.11 -2.26 11.08
C PHE A 57 9.76 -1.22 10.17
N TYR A 58 9.13 -0.05 10.06
CA TYR A 58 9.78 1.21 9.70
C TYR A 58 10.31 1.92 10.95
N ALA A 59 11.56 2.40 10.90
CA ALA A 59 12.19 3.15 11.97
C ALA A 59 12.27 4.65 11.60
N PRO A 60 11.41 5.52 12.17
CA PRO A 60 11.28 6.91 11.71
C PRO A 60 12.52 7.77 11.90
N ASP A 61 13.20 7.67 13.04
CA ASP A 61 14.36 8.49 13.36
C ASP A 61 15.57 8.17 12.46
N PRO A 62 15.97 6.89 12.29
CA PRO A 62 17.07 6.52 11.39
C PRO A 62 16.65 6.34 9.91
N ASP A 63 15.35 6.45 9.60
CA ASP A 63 14.78 6.41 8.24
C ASP A 63 15.11 5.13 7.44
N PHE A 64 14.77 3.96 7.98
CA PHE A 64 14.91 2.68 7.25
C PHE A 64 13.75 1.72 7.53
N VAL A 65 13.55 0.77 6.62
CA VAL A 65 12.64 -0.37 6.76
C VAL A 65 13.45 -1.63 7.05
N GLN A 66 13.01 -2.40 8.03
CA GLN A 66 13.50 -3.74 8.32
C GLN A 66 12.37 -4.74 8.08
N VAL A 67 12.68 -5.85 7.43
CA VAL A 67 11.77 -7.01 7.33
C VAL A 67 12.52 -8.32 7.60
N PRO A 68 11.87 -9.34 8.19
CA PRO A 68 12.43 -10.68 8.27
C PRO A 68 12.68 -11.25 6.87
N PRO A 69 13.58 -12.25 6.73
CA PRO A 69 13.77 -12.93 5.45
C PRO A 69 12.47 -13.61 5.01
N GLN A 70 12.19 -13.60 3.71
CA GLN A 70 10.97 -14.14 3.12
C GLN A 70 10.57 -15.56 3.61
N PRO A 71 11.49 -16.52 3.83
CA PRO A 71 11.14 -17.84 4.38
C PRO A 71 10.57 -17.82 5.81
N ALA A 72 10.68 -16.71 6.54
CA ALA A 72 10.05 -16.56 7.85
C ALA A 72 8.52 -16.36 7.75
N PHE A 73 7.99 -16.14 6.55
CA PHE A 73 6.56 -15.93 6.30
C PHE A 73 5.90 -17.23 5.84
N PHE A 74 4.69 -17.51 6.36
CA PHE A 74 3.93 -18.71 6.02
C PHE A 74 3.57 -18.78 4.52
N GLU A 75 3.26 -17.63 3.92
CA GLU A 75 3.01 -17.50 2.47
C GLU A 75 3.88 -16.38 1.91
N GLN A 76 4.44 -16.61 0.72
CA GLN A 76 5.27 -15.62 0.01
C GLN A 76 4.57 -14.26 -0.15
N ILE A 77 3.25 -14.26 -0.38
CA ILE A 77 2.50 -12.99 -0.54
C ILE A 77 2.49 -12.14 0.73
N ASN A 78 2.61 -12.76 1.91
CA ASN A 78 2.60 -12.03 3.17
C ASN A 78 3.91 -11.25 3.37
N TYR A 79 5.03 -11.73 2.83
CA TYR A 79 6.27 -10.96 2.77
C TYR A 79 6.04 -9.62 2.06
N TYR A 80 5.51 -9.64 0.84
CA TYR A 80 5.28 -8.42 0.07
C TYR A 80 4.24 -7.48 0.69
N ARG A 81 3.16 -8.03 1.28
CA ARG A 81 2.19 -7.22 2.03
C ARG A 81 2.86 -6.47 3.17
N THR A 82 3.70 -7.15 3.94
CA THR A 82 4.47 -6.55 5.03
C THR A 82 5.48 -5.53 4.52
N CYS A 83 6.20 -5.82 3.44
CA CYS A 83 7.15 -4.86 2.84
C CYS A 83 6.46 -3.55 2.43
N LEU A 84 5.33 -3.65 1.71
CA LEU A 84 4.58 -2.48 1.23
C LEU A 84 3.89 -1.72 2.37
N HIS A 85 3.51 -2.41 3.45
CA HIS A 85 3.01 -1.78 4.67
C HIS A 85 4.07 -0.88 5.31
N GLU A 86 5.27 -1.41 5.56
CA GLU A 86 6.35 -0.63 6.18
C GLU A 86 6.86 0.49 5.25
N LEU A 87 6.90 0.27 3.94
CA LEU A 87 7.18 1.33 2.97
C LEU A 87 6.12 2.44 2.99
N THR A 88 4.86 2.10 3.25
CA THR A 88 3.81 3.12 3.41
C THR A 88 4.05 3.96 4.66
N HIS A 89 4.45 3.37 5.78
CA HIS A 89 4.91 4.11 6.95
C HIS A 89 6.10 5.01 6.62
N ALA A 90 7.06 4.49 5.86
CA ALA A 90 8.22 5.26 5.43
C ALA A 90 7.78 6.55 4.73
N THR A 91 6.76 6.54 3.85
CA THR A 91 6.28 7.76 3.18
C THR A 91 5.89 8.89 4.14
N GLY A 92 5.58 8.60 5.40
CA GLY A 92 5.22 9.58 6.43
C GLY A 92 6.38 10.40 6.98
N HIS A 93 7.64 10.04 6.71
CA HIS A 93 8.81 10.76 7.24
C HIS A 93 8.81 12.26 6.90
N PRO A 94 9.43 13.12 7.74
CA PRO A 94 9.51 14.57 7.49
C PRO A 94 10.10 15.00 6.14
N LYS A 95 10.99 14.19 5.54
CA LYS A 95 11.55 14.47 4.20
C LYS A 95 10.62 14.07 3.04
N ARG A 96 9.47 13.44 3.34
CA ARG A 96 8.49 12.90 2.38
C ARG A 96 7.15 13.58 2.60
N LEU A 97 6.12 12.86 3.06
CA LEU A 97 4.78 13.43 3.28
C LEU A 97 4.63 14.14 4.63
N GLY A 98 5.62 14.02 5.54
CA GLY A 98 5.64 14.77 6.80
C GLY A 98 4.43 14.51 7.70
N ARG A 99 4.00 13.25 7.82
CA ARG A 99 2.94 12.83 8.76
C ARG A 99 3.52 12.69 10.16
N ASP A 100 2.65 12.83 11.17
CA ASP A 100 3.05 12.57 12.55
C ASP A 100 3.08 11.06 12.82
N LEU A 101 4.30 10.54 13.00
CA LEU A 101 4.56 9.13 13.31
C LEU A 101 4.89 8.90 14.79
N LYS A 102 4.91 9.96 15.62
CA LYS A 102 5.25 9.89 17.05
C LYS A 102 4.04 9.54 17.91
N ASN A 103 3.32 8.51 17.50
CA ASN A 103 2.09 8.09 18.16
C ASN A 103 2.38 6.97 19.15
N ALA A 104 1.82 7.05 20.36
CA ALA A 104 1.93 5.96 21.32
C ALA A 104 1.20 4.72 20.78
N PHE A 105 1.80 3.53 20.93
CA PHE A 105 1.18 2.27 20.53
C PHE A 105 -0.22 2.12 21.15
N GLY A 106 -1.20 1.73 20.34
CA GLY A 106 -2.61 1.59 20.76
C GLY A 106 -3.38 2.90 20.90
N SER A 107 -2.77 4.06 20.63
CA SER A 107 -3.47 5.34 20.58
C SER A 107 -4.34 5.48 19.32
N LYS A 108 -5.26 6.45 19.33
CA LYS A 108 -6.10 6.77 18.17
C LYS A 108 -5.28 7.21 16.96
N ASP A 109 -4.25 8.02 17.19
CA ASP A 109 -3.40 8.53 16.11
C ASP A 109 -2.49 7.44 15.55
N TYR A 110 -2.04 6.50 16.41
CA TYR A 110 -1.37 5.28 15.97
C TYR A 110 -2.29 4.45 15.07
N ALA A 111 -3.52 4.16 15.50
CA ALA A 111 -4.48 3.40 14.69
C ALA A 111 -4.83 4.08 13.36
N ARG A 112 -4.83 5.42 13.31
CA ARG A 112 -5.02 6.18 12.07
C ARG A 112 -3.85 5.96 11.10
N GLU A 113 -2.61 5.98 11.59
CA GLU A 113 -1.44 5.75 10.76
C GLU A 113 -1.37 4.30 10.26
N GLU A 114 -1.74 3.33 11.09
CA GLU A 114 -1.91 1.92 10.68
C GLU A 114 -2.96 1.77 9.57
N LEU A 115 -4.06 2.52 9.63
CA LEU A 115 -5.06 2.54 8.56
C LEU A 115 -4.51 3.14 7.24
N VAL A 116 -3.66 4.16 7.34
CA VAL A 116 -2.96 4.72 6.18
C VAL A 116 -2.02 3.67 5.59
N ALA A 117 -1.22 2.98 6.42
CA ALA A 117 -0.32 1.93 5.99
C ALA A 117 -1.05 0.75 5.33
N LEU A 118 -2.13 0.28 5.95
CA LEU A 118 -2.98 -0.79 5.43
C LEU A 118 -3.68 -0.42 4.12
N SER A 119 -4.08 0.84 3.94
CA SER A 119 -4.69 1.31 2.69
C SER A 119 -3.64 1.54 1.60
N GLY A 120 -2.45 2.00 1.98
CA GLY A 120 -1.36 2.27 1.03
C GLY A 120 -0.71 0.99 0.50
N GLN A 121 -0.60 -0.08 1.28
CA GLN A 121 -0.02 -1.36 0.79
C GLN A 121 -0.80 -1.97 -0.39
N SER A 122 -2.08 -1.63 -0.57
CA SER A 122 -2.91 -2.11 -1.68
C SER A 122 -2.97 -1.15 -2.86
N ALA A 123 -2.45 0.08 -2.74
CA ALA A 123 -2.47 1.05 -3.82
C ALA A 123 -1.49 0.73 -4.97
N PRO A 124 -0.22 0.31 -4.73
CA PRO A 124 0.74 0.03 -5.80
C PRO A 124 0.27 -1.05 -6.77
N CYS A 125 -0.40 -2.10 -6.26
CA CYS A 125 -0.93 -3.17 -7.09
C CYS A 125 -2.17 -2.75 -7.91
N LEU A 126 -2.78 -1.59 -7.61
CA LEU A 126 -3.91 -1.02 -8.36
C LEU A 126 -3.48 0.06 -9.38
N THR A 127 -2.23 0.54 -9.32
CA THR A 127 -1.76 1.68 -10.14
C THR A 127 -0.86 1.29 -11.30
N HIS A 128 -0.38 0.05 -11.36
CA HIS A 128 0.32 -0.46 -12.54
C HIS A 128 -0.69 -0.90 -13.59
N HIS A 129 -0.90 -0.05 -14.60
CA HIS A 129 -1.63 -0.31 -15.84
C HIS A 129 -0.75 0.03 -17.03
#